data_AF-A0A645HBY4-F1
#
_entry.id   AF-A0A645HBY4-F1
#
_cell.length_a   1.000
_cell.length_b   1.000
_cell.length_c   1.000
_cell.angle_alpha   90.00
_cell.angle_beta   90.00
_cell.angle_gamma   90.00
#
_symmetry.space_group_name_H-M   'P 1'
#
loop_
_entity.id
_entity.type
_entity.pdbx_description
1 polymer ?
#
loop_
_entity_poly.entity_id
_entity_poly.type
_entity_poly.pdbx_seq_one_letter_code
_entity_poly.pdbx_strand_id
1 'polypeptide(L)'
;MDVRSFGQVFAFKRGENTSEVSIGVRGPVTIQSAFSVAPIIIESMQITKSVNGDTTSDGKKSSDTMGMKHRVSSAAYVTYGSISPQLAEKTGFSDADADAIKKALISLFEGDESSARPSGSMQVRKVVWFAHNSKSGQYSSAKVHNCVKVEEDGRVTIAPLAGLQPEILEG
;
A
#
# COMPACT_ATOMS: atom_id res chain seq x y z
N MET A 1 4.74 -14.73 5.74
CA MET A 1 5.43 -13.44 5.50
C MET A 1 4.58 -12.28 6.03
N ASP A 2 3.31 -12.18 5.63
CA ASP A 2 2.29 -11.25 6.18
C ASP A 2 2.39 -11.04 7.70
N VAL A 3 2.06 -12.05 8.51
CA VAL A 3 1.96 -11.91 9.97
C VAL A 3 3.28 -11.51 10.60
N ARG A 4 4.37 -12.04 10.05
CA ARG A 4 5.74 -11.73 10.49
C ARG A 4 6.12 -10.29 10.17
N SER A 5 5.59 -9.71 9.10
CA SER A 5 5.95 -8.37 8.61
C SER A 5 5.04 -7.28 9.16
N PHE A 6 3.72 -7.48 9.10
CA PHE A 6 2.71 -6.47 9.46
C PHE A 6 2.05 -6.74 10.81
N GLY A 7 2.19 -7.96 11.33
CA GLY A 7 1.52 -8.38 12.56
C GLY A 7 0.09 -8.85 12.32
N GLN A 8 -0.49 -9.45 13.34
CA GLN A 8 -1.88 -9.92 13.35
C GLN A 8 -2.39 -9.98 14.78
N VAL A 9 -3.69 -9.75 14.96
CA VAL A 9 -4.38 -10.05 16.22
C VAL A 9 -5.05 -11.42 16.08
N PHE A 10 -4.64 -12.37 16.92
CA PHE A 10 -5.27 -13.67 17.04
C PHE A 10 -6.31 -13.63 18.16
N ALA A 11 -7.59 -13.69 17.80
CA ALA A 11 -8.68 -13.78 18.74
C ALA A 11 -9.08 -15.24 18.95
N PHE A 12 -8.83 -15.78 20.13
CA PHE A 12 -9.23 -17.15 20.49
C PHE A 12 -10.55 -17.11 21.25
N LYS A 13 -11.56 -17.82 20.74
CA LYS A 13 -12.85 -17.98 21.43
C LYS A 13 -12.67 -18.77 22.73
N ARG A 14 -13.50 -18.45 23.71
CA ARG A 14 -13.57 -19.14 25.00
C ARG A 14 -13.72 -20.65 24.80
N GLY A 15 -12.78 -21.43 25.32
CA GLY A 15 -12.91 -22.89 25.43
C GLY A 15 -13.55 -23.28 26.77
N GLU A 16 -13.88 -24.56 26.96
CA GLU A 16 -14.53 -25.05 28.19
C GLU A 16 -13.73 -24.69 29.47
N ASN A 17 -12.40 -24.59 29.37
CA ASN A 17 -11.50 -24.26 30.49
C ASN A 17 -10.50 -23.12 30.20
N THR A 18 -10.71 -22.33 29.14
CA THR A 18 -9.81 -21.22 28.78
C THR A 18 -10.58 -19.93 28.54
N SER A 19 -10.15 -18.86 29.21
CA SER A 19 -10.69 -17.51 28.99
C SER A 19 -10.49 -17.06 27.55
N GLU A 20 -11.39 -16.22 27.06
CA GLU A 20 -11.19 -15.52 25.79
C GLU A 20 -9.95 -14.64 25.88
N VAL A 21 -8.97 -14.86 24.99
CA VAL A 21 -7.71 -14.12 24.96
C VAL A 21 -7.44 -13.67 23.54
N SER A 22 -7.14 -12.38 23.39
CA SER A 22 -6.63 -11.79 22.15
C SER A 22 -5.11 -11.62 22.25
N ILE A 23 -4.36 -12.31 21.40
CA ILE A 23 -2.89 -12.20 21.34
C ILE A 23 -2.52 -11.36 20.12
N GLY A 24 -1.95 -10.19 20.38
CA GLY A 24 -1.47 -9.29 19.33
C GLY A 24 -0.01 -9.52 19.00
N VAL A 25 0.28 -9.89 17.75
CA VAL A 25 1.62 -9.84 17.16
C VAL A 25 1.78 -8.49 16.47
N ARG A 26 2.80 -7.72 16.86
CA ARG A 26 3.15 -6.45 16.20
C ARG A 26 4.24 -6.70 15.16
N GLY A 27 3.97 -6.38 13.91
CA GLY A 27 4.94 -6.48 12.84
C GLY A 27 5.97 -5.34 12.83
N PRO A 28 7.18 -5.56 12.32
CA PRO A 28 8.20 -4.52 12.17
C PRO A 28 7.95 -3.55 11.02
N VAL A 29 7.13 -3.92 10.04
CA VAL A 29 6.91 -3.14 8.81
C VAL A 29 5.69 -2.27 8.96
N THR A 30 5.86 -0.98 8.67
CA THR A 30 4.77 -0.01 8.59
C THR A 30 4.77 0.66 7.22
N ILE A 31 3.59 0.85 6.65
CA ILE A 31 3.36 1.63 5.44
C ILE A 31 2.28 2.65 5.78
N GLN A 32 2.55 3.92 5.53
CA GLN A 32 1.63 5.01 5.80
C GLN A 32 0.59 5.12 4.68
N SER A 33 -0.50 5.83 4.95
CA SER A 33 -1.44 6.19 3.89
C SER A 33 -0.72 6.95 2.78
N ALA A 34 -0.99 6.58 1.52
CA ALA A 34 -0.49 7.32 0.37
C ALA A 34 -1.36 8.57 0.15
N PHE A 35 -0.73 9.71 -0.08
CA PHE A 35 -1.42 10.96 -0.39
C PHE A 35 -0.95 11.47 -1.75
N SER A 36 -1.86 12.14 -2.47
CA SER A 36 -1.51 12.76 -3.75
C SER A 36 -0.63 13.98 -3.54
N VAL A 37 0.35 14.18 -4.43
CA VAL A 37 1.25 15.34 -4.39
C VAL A 37 0.49 16.64 -4.65
N ALA A 38 -0.48 16.59 -5.55
CA ALA A 38 -1.38 17.68 -5.89
C ALA A 38 -2.86 17.27 -5.68
N PRO A 39 -3.79 18.24 -5.60
CA PRO A 39 -5.22 17.95 -5.60
C PRO A 39 -5.63 17.13 -6.83
N ILE A 40 -6.46 16.11 -6.62
CA ILE A 40 -6.94 15.24 -7.69
C ILE A 40 -8.33 15.67 -8.18
N ILE A 41 -8.58 15.47 -9.47
CA ILE A 41 -9.90 15.64 -10.07
C ILE A 41 -10.53 14.26 -10.26
N ILE A 42 -11.72 14.07 -9.69
CA ILE A 42 -12.49 12.83 -9.83
C ILE A 42 -13.47 12.99 -10.99
N GLU A 43 -13.30 12.16 -12.01
CA GLU A 43 -14.22 12.07 -13.12
C GLU A 43 -15.27 11.00 -12.85
N SER A 44 -16.53 11.32 -13.12
CA SER A 44 -17.66 10.42 -12.92
C SER A 44 -18.26 10.06 -14.27
N MET A 45 -18.18 8.79 -14.64
CA MET A 45 -18.72 8.24 -15.88
C MET A 45 -19.99 7.45 -15.58
N GLN A 46 -21.10 7.79 -16.24
CA GLN A 46 -22.31 7.01 -16.14
C GLN A 46 -22.17 5.71 -16.93
N ILE A 47 -22.59 4.60 -16.33
CA ILE A 47 -22.59 3.26 -16.93
C ILE A 47 -23.96 2.63 -16.80
N THR A 48 -24.28 1.71 -17.71
CA THR A 48 -25.59 1.04 -17.74
C THR A 48 -25.41 -0.46 -17.64
N LYS A 49 -26.15 -1.09 -16.73
CA LYS A 49 -26.28 -2.53 -16.60
C LYS A 49 -27.58 -2.98 -17.28
N SER A 50 -27.45 -3.64 -18.43
CA SER A 50 -28.61 -4.08 -19.24
C SER A 50 -29.10 -5.51 -18.96
N VAL A 51 -28.41 -6.25 -18.09
CA VAL A 51 -28.83 -7.58 -17.64
C VAL A 51 -29.15 -7.56 -16.16
N ASN A 52 -30.44 -7.53 -15.83
CA ASN A 52 -30.91 -7.58 -14.46
C ASN A 52 -31.35 -9.00 -14.09
N GLY A 53 -31.02 -9.42 -12.87
CA GLY A 53 -31.44 -10.70 -12.30
C GLY A 53 -32.89 -10.70 -11.80
N ASP A 54 -33.46 -9.51 -11.61
CA ASP A 54 -34.83 -9.34 -11.14
C ASP A 54 -35.83 -9.48 -12.29
N THR A 55 -36.88 -10.27 -12.08
CA THR A 55 -38.02 -10.34 -12.99
C THR A 55 -39.08 -9.33 -12.54
N THR A 56 -39.73 -8.69 -13.51
CA THR A 56 -40.95 -7.92 -13.24
C THR A 56 -42.07 -8.87 -12.80
N SER A 57 -43.13 -8.34 -12.18
CA SER A 57 -44.32 -9.11 -11.76
C SER A 57 -44.93 -9.96 -12.89
N ASP A 58 -44.68 -9.57 -14.14
CA ASP A 58 -45.19 -10.20 -15.35
C ASP A 58 -44.20 -11.21 -15.97
N GLY A 59 -43.11 -11.56 -15.26
CA GLY A 59 -42.09 -12.52 -15.71
C GLY A 59 -41.13 -11.99 -16.79
N LYS A 60 -41.20 -10.71 -17.17
CA LYS A 60 -40.27 -10.08 -18.13
C LYS A 60 -39.00 -9.58 -17.44
N LYS A 61 -37.89 -9.47 -18.18
CA LYS A 61 -36.64 -8.84 -17.70
C LYS A 61 -36.90 -7.41 -17.23
N SER A 62 -36.38 -7.05 -16.05
CA SER A 62 -36.48 -5.67 -15.53
C SER A 62 -35.59 -4.68 -16.29
N SER A 63 -35.94 -3.39 -16.22
CA SER A 63 -35.31 -2.29 -16.97
C SER A 63 -33.86 -2.04 -16.56
N ASP A 64 -33.02 -1.66 -17.52
CA ASP A 64 -31.62 -1.28 -17.33
C ASP A 64 -31.37 -0.42 -16.08
N THR A 65 -30.36 -0.80 -15.29
CA THR A 65 -29.97 -0.05 -14.09
C THR A 65 -28.76 0.83 -14.42
N MET A 66 -28.84 2.13 -14.10
CA MET A 66 -27.71 3.05 -14.24
C MET A 66 -26.82 3.00 -12.99
N GLY A 67 -25.51 3.00 -13.21
CA GLY A 67 -24.49 3.14 -12.17
C GLY A 67 -23.50 4.25 -12.52
N MET A 68 -22.58 4.52 -11.59
CA MET A 68 -21.50 5.48 -11.79
C MET A 68 -20.16 4.78 -11.60
N LYS A 69 -19.21 5.12 -12.47
CA LYS A 69 -17.81 4.73 -12.35
C LYS A 69 -16.98 5.99 -12.10
N HIS A 70 -16.38 6.07 -10.92
CA HIS A 70 -15.49 7.17 -10.55
C HIS A 70 -14.05 6.80 -10.88
N ARG A 71 -13.29 7.74 -11.44
CA ARG A 71 -11.87 7.55 -11.76
C ARG A 71 -11.08 8.83 -11.55
N VAL A 72 -9.78 8.69 -11.41
CA VAL A 72 -8.81 9.79 -11.45
C VAL A 72 -8.05 9.67 -12.76
N SER A 73 -7.93 10.77 -13.52
CA SER A 73 -7.30 10.74 -14.85
C SER A 73 -5.77 10.69 -14.78
N SER A 74 -5.17 11.42 -13.85
CA SER A 74 -3.73 11.37 -13.55
C SER A 74 -3.47 11.90 -12.15
N ALA A 75 -2.60 11.24 -11.40
CA ALA A 75 -2.12 11.71 -10.11
C ALA A 75 -0.85 10.96 -9.71
N ALA A 76 0.08 11.66 -9.07
CA ALA A 76 1.20 11.06 -8.36
C ALA A 76 0.85 10.92 -6.88
N TYR A 77 1.00 9.71 -6.33
CA TYR A 77 0.79 9.42 -4.91
C TYR A 77 2.13 9.07 -4.25
N VAL A 78 2.32 9.54 -3.03
CA VAL A 78 3.51 9.26 -2.23
C VAL A 78 3.09 8.63 -0.92
N THR A 79 3.76 7.54 -0.56
CA THR A 79 3.67 6.92 0.76
C THR A 79 5.08 6.76 1.34
N TYR A 80 5.14 6.68 2.65
CA TYR A 80 6.36 6.40 3.39
C TYR A 80 6.14 5.18 4.25
N GLY A 81 7.23 4.47 4.54
CA GLY A 81 7.21 3.29 5.38
C GLY A 81 8.50 3.15 6.15
N SER A 82 8.50 2.23 7.10
CA SER A 82 9.70 1.91 7.87
C SER A 82 9.68 0.46 8.33
N ILE A 83 10.88 -0.08 8.55
CA ILE A 83 11.07 -1.41 9.12
C ILE A 83 11.85 -1.22 10.43
N SER A 84 11.26 -1.58 11.56
CA SER A 84 11.90 -1.48 12.89
C SER A 84 12.68 -2.74 13.22
N PRO A 85 14.03 -2.67 13.37
CA PRO A 85 14.84 -3.81 13.76
C PRO A 85 14.45 -4.40 15.13
N GLN A 86 14.01 -3.56 16.07
CA GLN A 86 13.63 -3.97 17.42
C GLN A 86 12.36 -4.86 17.43
N LEU A 87 11.43 -4.60 16.52
CA LEU A 87 10.25 -5.45 16.34
C LEU A 87 10.55 -6.67 15.47
N ALA A 88 11.51 -6.55 14.55
CA ALA A 88 11.96 -7.64 13.70
C ALA A 88 12.56 -8.79 14.52
N GLU A 89 13.36 -8.45 15.55
CA GLU A 89 13.93 -9.41 16.50
C GLU A 89 12.85 -10.24 17.23
N LYS A 90 11.68 -9.66 17.50
CA LYS A 90 10.58 -10.36 18.19
C LYS A 90 9.78 -11.29 17.28
N THR A 91 9.75 -10.99 15.98
CA THR A 91 8.95 -11.71 14.99
C THR A 91 9.78 -12.67 14.14
N GLY A 92 11.11 -12.63 14.28
CA GLY A 92 12.05 -13.38 13.45
C GLY A 92 12.11 -12.86 12.01
N PHE A 93 11.71 -11.60 11.79
CA PHE A 93 11.77 -10.96 10.48
C PHE A 93 13.24 -10.77 10.07
N SER A 94 13.56 -11.22 8.86
CA SER A 94 14.94 -11.31 8.36
C SER A 94 15.22 -10.32 7.23
N ASP A 95 16.50 -10.13 6.90
CA ASP A 95 16.90 -9.30 5.75
C ASP A 95 16.34 -9.85 4.43
N ALA A 96 16.22 -11.18 4.31
CA ALA A 96 15.57 -11.81 3.16
C ALA A 96 14.09 -11.45 3.04
N ASP A 97 13.39 -11.26 4.17
CA ASP A 97 12.01 -10.77 4.17
C ASP A 97 11.96 -9.29 3.75
N ALA A 98 12.91 -8.47 4.19
CA ALA A 98 13.02 -7.07 3.77
C ALA A 98 13.24 -6.95 2.26
N ASP A 99 14.11 -7.77 1.68
CA ASP A 99 14.35 -7.82 0.24
C ASP A 99 13.14 -8.32 -0.54
N ALA A 100 12.38 -9.29 0.01
CA ALA A 100 11.13 -9.73 -0.59
C ALA A 100 10.08 -8.62 -0.62
N ILE A 101 9.95 -7.84 0.47
CA ILE A 101 9.06 -6.67 0.52
C ILE A 101 9.52 -5.60 -0.45
N LYS A 102 10.83 -5.31 -0.51
CA LYS A 102 11.39 -4.35 -1.46
C LYS A 102 11.03 -4.71 -2.89
N LYS A 103 11.17 -5.98 -3.28
CA LYS A 103 10.76 -6.48 -4.60
C LYS A 103 9.26 -6.37 -4.82
N ALA A 104 8.45 -6.76 -3.83
CA ALA A 104 6.99 -6.67 -3.91
C ALA A 104 6.49 -5.22 -4.04
N LEU A 105 7.21 -4.24 -3.46
CA LEU A 105 6.90 -2.82 -3.64
C LEU A 105 7.15 -2.35 -5.07
N ILE A 106 8.19 -2.86 -5.74
CA ILE A 106 8.48 -2.53 -7.15
C ILE A 106 7.39 -3.12 -8.04
N SER A 107 7.05 -4.39 -7.84
CA SER A 107 6.06 -5.11 -8.64
C SER A 107 4.61 -4.97 -8.12
N LEU A 108 4.30 -3.94 -7.31
CA LEU A 108 3.08 -3.89 -6.51
C LEU A 108 1.79 -3.97 -7.35
N PHE A 109 1.80 -3.38 -8.54
CA PHE A 109 0.65 -3.34 -9.45
C PHE A 109 0.74 -4.35 -10.59
N GLU A 110 1.78 -5.18 -10.64
CA GLU A 110 1.90 -6.23 -11.66
C GLU A 110 0.80 -7.27 -11.44
N GLY A 111 -0.09 -7.43 -12.43
CA GLY A 111 -1.23 -8.34 -12.35
C GLY A 111 -2.39 -7.85 -11.46
N ASP A 112 -2.31 -6.66 -10.85
CA ASP A 112 -3.42 -6.05 -10.09
C ASP A 112 -4.36 -5.27 -11.02
N GLU A 113 -4.87 -5.98 -12.03
CA GLU A 113 -5.70 -5.40 -13.08
C GLU A 113 -7.19 -5.67 -12.85
N SER A 114 -8.01 -4.64 -13.02
CA SER A 114 -9.46 -4.76 -12.92
C SER A 114 -10.17 -3.71 -13.77
N SER A 115 -11.49 -3.78 -13.85
CA SER A 115 -12.26 -2.70 -14.49
C SER A 115 -12.06 -1.35 -13.78
N ALA A 116 -11.77 -1.33 -12.47
CA ALA A 116 -11.48 -0.12 -11.72
C ALA A 116 -10.03 0.36 -11.87
N ARG A 117 -9.10 -0.56 -12.16
CA ARG A 117 -7.67 -0.32 -12.42
C ARG A 117 -7.26 -0.98 -13.74
N PRO A 118 -7.57 -0.35 -14.89
CA PRO A 118 -7.20 -0.92 -16.19
C PRO A 118 -5.69 -1.21 -16.29
N SER A 119 -5.30 -2.19 -17.11
CA SER A 119 -3.88 -2.50 -17.37
C SER A 119 -3.10 -1.23 -17.75
N GLY A 120 -1.96 -1.03 -17.11
CA GLY A 120 -1.09 0.15 -17.27
C GLY A 120 -1.58 1.45 -16.64
N SER A 121 -2.73 1.47 -15.95
CA SER A 121 -3.23 2.68 -15.27
C SER A 121 -2.58 2.98 -13.92
N MET A 122 -1.99 1.96 -13.27
CA MET A 122 -1.23 2.10 -12.02
C MET A 122 0.17 1.54 -12.21
N GLN A 123 1.16 2.24 -11.68
CA GLN A 123 2.57 1.84 -11.74
C GLN A 123 3.34 2.42 -10.54
N VAL A 124 4.41 1.76 -10.13
CA VAL A 124 5.31 2.25 -9.08
C VAL A 124 6.48 2.98 -9.72
N ARG A 125 6.39 4.31 -9.81
CA ARG A 125 7.42 5.12 -10.48
C ARG A 125 8.82 4.97 -9.88
N LYS A 126 8.91 5.04 -8.56
CA LYS A 126 10.17 5.04 -7.80
C LYS A 126 9.96 4.44 -6.43
N VAL A 127 10.90 3.58 -6.01
CA VAL A 127 11.06 3.18 -4.62
C VAL A 127 12.39 3.73 -4.12
N VAL A 128 12.35 4.56 -3.08
CA VAL A 128 13.55 5.12 -2.45
C VAL A 128 13.78 4.39 -1.14
N TRP A 129 14.85 3.60 -1.09
CA TRP A 129 15.15 2.71 0.02
C TRP A 129 16.35 3.20 0.82
N PHE A 130 16.12 3.55 2.08
CA PHE A 130 17.16 4.00 3.00
C PHE A 130 17.56 2.89 3.96
N ALA A 131 18.80 2.41 3.84
CA ALA A 131 19.38 1.45 4.77
C ALA A 131 20.27 2.19 5.79
N HIS A 132 19.82 2.26 7.04
CA HIS A 132 20.62 2.84 8.11
C HIS A 132 21.70 1.87 8.58
N ASN A 133 22.87 2.40 8.94
CA ASN A 133 23.99 1.61 9.46
C ASN A 133 23.86 1.22 10.96
N SER A 134 22.77 1.61 11.63
CA SER A 134 22.54 1.35 13.04
C SER A 134 21.09 0.96 13.31
N LYS A 135 20.86 0.13 14.34
CA LYS A 135 19.51 -0.32 14.73
C LYS A 135 18.58 0.82 15.16
N SER A 136 19.15 1.90 15.67
CA SER A 136 18.41 3.08 16.14
C SER A 136 18.17 4.09 15.03
N GLY A 137 18.76 3.90 13.85
CA GLY A 137 18.78 4.87 12.76
C GLY A 137 19.89 5.92 12.91
N GLN A 138 20.28 6.51 11.78
CA GLN A 138 21.25 7.63 11.72
C GLN A 138 20.56 9.00 11.80
N TYR A 139 19.29 9.06 11.40
CA TYR A 139 18.48 10.26 11.33
C TYR A 139 17.06 9.93 11.78
N SER A 140 16.30 10.95 12.19
CA SER A 140 14.88 10.78 12.45
C SER A 140 14.13 10.46 11.15
N SER A 141 13.09 9.63 11.22
CA SER A 141 12.26 9.27 10.06
C SER A 141 11.70 10.51 9.35
N ALA A 142 11.30 11.54 10.12
CA ALA A 142 10.85 12.81 9.55
C ALA A 142 11.92 13.49 8.68
N LYS A 143 13.19 13.48 9.11
CA LYS A 143 14.29 14.05 8.33
C LYS A 143 14.58 13.25 7.06
N VAL A 144 14.50 11.93 7.13
CA VAL A 144 14.65 11.06 5.95
C VAL A 144 13.49 11.27 4.97
N HIS A 145 12.25 11.31 5.44
CA HIS A 145 11.09 11.52 4.56
C HIS A 145 11.14 12.91 3.92
N ASN A 146 11.44 13.96 4.69
CA ASN A 146 11.53 15.33 4.18
C ASN A 146 12.71 15.56 3.22
N CYS A 147 13.70 14.67 3.19
CA CYS A 147 14.80 14.78 2.23
C CYS A 147 14.38 14.36 0.81
N VAL A 148 13.31 13.56 0.69
CA VAL A 148 12.74 13.15 -0.58
C VAL A 148 11.64 14.14 -0.95
N LYS A 149 11.80 14.81 -2.10
CA LYS A 149 10.78 15.68 -2.67
C LYS A 149 10.27 15.07 -3.96
N VAL A 150 8.95 15.08 -4.11
CA VAL A 150 8.28 14.55 -5.29
C VAL A 150 7.49 15.68 -5.93
N GLU A 151 7.75 15.93 -7.20
CA GLU A 151 7.04 16.91 -8.02
C GLU A 151 5.75 16.30 -8.58
N GLU A 152 4.82 17.13 -9.06
CA GLU A 152 3.52 16.68 -9.57
C GLU A 152 3.61 15.71 -10.76
N ASP A 153 4.67 15.84 -11.56
CA ASP A 153 4.94 14.95 -12.70
C ASP A 153 5.62 13.62 -12.31
N GLY A 154 5.84 13.40 -11.01
CA GLY A 154 6.47 12.20 -10.47
C GLY A 154 7.99 12.25 -10.46
N ARG A 155 8.64 13.37 -10.80
CA ARG A 155 10.08 13.53 -10.60
C ARG A 155 10.40 13.52 -9.11
N VAL A 156 11.39 12.69 -8.76
CA VAL A 156 11.88 12.56 -7.38
C VAL A 156 13.24 13.22 -7.28
N THR A 157 13.38 14.16 -6.33
CA THR A 157 14.67 14.75 -5.96
C THR A 157 14.99 14.41 -4.51
N ILE A 158 16.26 14.11 -4.23
CA ILE A 158 16.68 13.69 -2.89
C ILE A 158 17.80 14.59 -2.41
N ALA A 159 17.59 15.25 -1.28
CA ALA A 159 18.62 16.02 -0.61
C ALA A 159 19.65 15.07 0.04
N PRO A 160 20.96 15.30 -0.15
CA PRO A 160 21.98 14.40 0.39
C PRO A 160 21.98 14.41 1.92
N LEU A 161 22.07 13.22 2.51
CA LEU A 161 22.27 13.01 3.94
C LEU A 161 23.66 12.39 4.16
N ALA A 162 24.45 12.99 5.05
CA ALA A 162 25.83 12.57 5.27
C ALA A 162 25.91 11.11 5.77
N GLY A 163 26.58 10.24 5.02
CA GLY A 163 26.75 8.84 5.39
C GLY A 163 25.47 8.00 5.29
N LEU A 164 24.40 8.49 4.63
CA LEU A 164 23.20 7.72 4.33
C LEU A 164 22.84 7.92 2.85
N GLN A 165 23.17 6.93 2.03
CA GLN A 165 22.86 6.94 0.60
C GLN A 165 21.63 6.06 0.34
N PRO A 166 20.57 6.59 -0.29
CA PRO A 166 19.43 5.78 -0.69
C PRO A 166 19.74 4.94 -1.92
N GLU A 167 19.18 3.73 -1.95
CA GLU A 167 19.02 2.94 -3.16
C GLU A 167 17.73 3.41 -3.88
N ILE A 168 17.83 3.77 -5.16
CA ILE A 168 16.69 4.22 -5.97
C ILE A 168 16.35 3.12 -6.97
N LEU A 169 15.14 2.61 -6.89
CA LEU A 169 14.64 1.52 -7.72
C LEU A 169 13.48 2.02 -8.59
N GLU A 170 13.41 1.51 -9.80
CA GLU A 170 12.34 1.78 -10.77
C GLU A 170 11.47 0.54 -10.94
N GLY A 171 10.17 0.74 -11.17
CA GLY A 171 9.17 -0.28 -11.40
C GLY A 171 8.14 0.15 -12.44
#